data_AF-A0AAD5LPV4-F1
#
_entry.id   AF-A0AAD5LPV4-F1
#
_cell.length_a   1.000
_cell.length_b   1.000
_cell.length_c   1.000
_cell.angle_alpha   90.00
_cell.angle_beta   90.00
_cell.angle_gamma   90.00
#
_symmetry.space_group_name_H-M   'P 1'
#
loop_
_entity.id
_entity.type
_entity.pdbx_description
1 polymer ?
#
loop_
_entity_poly.entity_id
_entity_poly.type
_entity_poly.pdbx_seq_one_letter_code
_entity_poly.pdbx_strand_id
1 'polypeptide(L)'
;MYNVSVVAWSAASALDNTHFPALISLLIVRTNFTNGEVPDGLLSHDWPHSLFDIEFCVTNLRSIPDDVDTIWPQGAYYYLERSQFEAIPPSLLRLSPNQLSFAGNRLHEFPFDAFQVEGLAHLNVGANLFSTLFPPPPRNSSDVEDIGAIEYLYMNDMAIHALPRWLDLMLNRFRGVDAFIHVILTRTPFCELMAAVRNGSLAAFPLPNGTTPHDVSFVMNMTQPEMTEAFDLINCRYNDTLFYPLRFEDQWSALT
;
A
#
# COMPACT_ATOMS: atom_id res chain seq x y z
N MET A 1 -0.01 -9.59 -19.52
CA MET A 1 -1.20 -10.45 -19.72
C MET A 1 -2.43 -9.72 -19.20
N TYR A 2 -3.54 -9.74 -19.94
CA TYR A 2 -4.74 -8.98 -19.58
C TYR A 2 -5.99 -9.81 -19.80
N ASN A 3 -6.85 -9.93 -18.78
CA ASN A 3 -8.16 -10.57 -18.83
C ASN A 3 -8.11 -12.03 -19.32
N VAL A 4 -7.34 -12.88 -18.63
CA VAL A 4 -7.13 -14.29 -19.00
C VAL A 4 -7.26 -15.22 -17.79
N SER A 5 -7.51 -16.50 -18.05
CA SER A 5 -7.38 -17.56 -17.04
C SER A 5 -6.19 -18.45 -17.38
N VAL A 6 -5.20 -18.50 -16.49
CA VAL A 6 -4.00 -19.33 -16.62
C VAL A 6 -4.26 -20.65 -15.93
N VAL A 7 -4.54 -21.67 -16.73
CA VAL A 7 -4.73 -23.05 -16.24
C VAL A 7 -3.40 -23.67 -15.83
N ALA A 8 -2.34 -23.43 -16.61
CA ALA A 8 -0.99 -23.89 -16.33
C ALA A 8 0.03 -22.93 -16.93
N TRP A 9 1.08 -22.64 -16.15
CA TRP A 9 2.29 -21.97 -16.62
C TRP A 9 3.46 -22.67 -15.92
N SER A 10 3.93 -23.76 -16.53
CA SER A 10 4.96 -24.63 -15.96
C SER A 10 6.36 -24.04 -16.08
N ALA A 11 7.31 -24.58 -15.30
CA ALA A 11 8.74 -24.25 -15.40
C ALA A 11 9.34 -24.42 -16.82
N ALA A 12 8.79 -25.30 -17.66
CA ALA A 12 9.25 -25.46 -19.05
C ALA A 12 8.95 -24.26 -19.97
N SER A 13 8.10 -23.34 -19.52
CA SER A 13 7.79 -22.07 -20.21
C SER A 13 8.09 -20.90 -19.28
N ALA A 14 9.13 -21.04 -18.46
CA ALA A 14 9.48 -20.04 -17.49
C ALA A 14 9.80 -18.70 -18.14
N LEU A 15 9.49 -17.65 -17.39
CA LEU A 15 10.05 -16.34 -17.63
C LEU A 15 11.50 -16.36 -17.12
N ASP A 16 12.45 -16.37 -18.05
CA ASP A 16 13.87 -16.44 -17.76
C ASP A 16 14.69 -15.39 -18.53
N ASN A 17 15.90 -15.14 -18.04
CA ASN A 17 16.82 -14.16 -18.60
C ASN A 17 17.37 -14.61 -19.96
N THR A 18 17.49 -15.92 -20.18
CA THR A 18 17.94 -16.48 -21.46
C THR A 18 17.03 -16.07 -22.63
N HIS A 19 15.71 -16.10 -22.43
CA HIS A 19 14.72 -15.81 -23.45
C HIS A 19 14.20 -14.36 -23.38
N PHE A 20 14.20 -13.74 -22.20
CA PHE A 20 13.65 -12.40 -21.97
C PHE A 20 14.64 -11.42 -21.33
N PRO A 21 15.89 -11.28 -21.83
CA PRO A 21 16.94 -10.49 -21.17
C PRO A 21 16.64 -8.98 -21.09
N ALA A 22 15.75 -8.50 -21.96
CA ALA A 22 15.36 -7.09 -22.06
C ALA A 22 13.95 -6.82 -21.51
N LEU A 23 13.31 -7.79 -20.84
CA LEU A 23 12.02 -7.55 -20.21
C LEU A 23 12.21 -6.67 -18.97
N ILE A 24 11.44 -5.60 -18.89
CA ILE A 24 11.59 -4.58 -17.84
C ILE A 24 10.39 -4.54 -16.89
N SER A 25 9.19 -4.78 -17.43
CA SER A 25 7.93 -4.79 -16.66
C SER A 25 7.15 -6.07 -16.95
N LEU A 26 6.60 -6.68 -15.90
CA LEU A 26 5.68 -7.81 -15.95
C LEU A 26 4.33 -7.35 -15.41
N LEU A 27 3.39 -7.12 -16.34
CA LEU A 27 2.03 -6.70 -16.01
C LEU A 27 1.06 -7.87 -16.16
N ILE A 28 0.48 -8.33 -15.06
CA ILE A 28 -0.49 -9.43 -14.99
C ILE A 28 -1.79 -8.88 -14.42
N VAL A 29 -2.77 -8.70 -15.30
CA VAL A 29 -3.94 -7.88 -15.01
C VAL A 29 -5.20 -8.67 -15.31
N ARG A 30 -6.20 -8.62 -14.40
CA ARG A 30 -7.46 -9.36 -14.56
C ARG A 30 -7.22 -10.84 -14.85
N THR A 31 -6.25 -11.43 -14.16
CA THR A 31 -5.79 -12.79 -14.44
C THR A 31 -6.17 -13.75 -13.33
N ASN A 32 -6.76 -14.89 -13.69
CA ASN A 32 -7.12 -15.95 -12.77
C ASN A 32 -6.12 -17.10 -12.88
N PHE A 33 -5.47 -17.47 -11.79
CA PHE A 33 -4.53 -18.58 -11.69
C PHE A 33 -5.19 -19.80 -11.07
N THR A 34 -4.81 -20.99 -11.54
CA THR A 34 -5.17 -22.24 -10.85
C THR A 34 -4.77 -22.15 -9.38
N ASN A 35 -5.70 -22.48 -8.48
CA ASN A 35 -5.56 -22.42 -7.01
C ASN A 35 -5.28 -21.03 -6.39
N GLY A 36 -5.09 -19.97 -7.18
CA GLY A 36 -4.72 -18.65 -6.65
C GLY A 36 -3.28 -18.59 -6.17
N GLU A 37 -2.39 -19.33 -6.83
CA GLU A 37 -0.97 -19.44 -6.54
C GLU A 37 -0.14 -18.84 -7.68
N VAL A 38 1.07 -18.37 -7.35
CA VAL A 38 2.05 -17.97 -8.36
C VAL A 38 2.47 -19.22 -9.14
N PRO A 39 2.35 -19.25 -10.47
CA PRO A 39 2.71 -20.43 -11.25
C PRO A 39 4.23 -20.64 -11.34
N ASP A 40 4.67 -21.89 -11.48
CA ASP A 40 6.08 -22.30 -11.61
C ASP A 40 6.87 -21.52 -12.67
N GLY A 41 6.22 -21.13 -13.77
CA GLY A 41 6.86 -20.34 -14.82
C GLY A 41 7.28 -18.93 -14.38
N LEU A 42 6.81 -18.46 -13.22
CA LEU A 42 7.26 -17.22 -12.58
C LEU A 42 8.22 -17.48 -11.41
N LEU A 43 8.76 -18.69 -11.29
CA LEU A 43 9.64 -19.12 -10.20
C LEU A 43 11.00 -19.64 -10.71
N SER A 44 11.46 -19.15 -11.87
CA SER A 44 12.76 -19.53 -12.42
C SER A 44 13.92 -18.85 -11.69
N HIS A 45 14.94 -19.62 -11.31
CA HIS A 45 16.19 -19.09 -10.77
C HIS A 45 17.06 -18.35 -11.82
N ASP A 46 16.79 -18.52 -13.12
CA ASP A 46 17.37 -17.69 -14.19
C ASP A 46 16.45 -16.49 -14.46
N TRP A 47 16.01 -15.76 -13.42
CA TRP A 47 15.05 -14.66 -13.55
C TRP A 47 15.59 -13.53 -14.45
N PRO A 48 14.75 -12.86 -15.29
CA PRO A 48 15.22 -11.75 -16.13
C PRO A 48 15.88 -10.62 -15.33
N HIS A 49 17.16 -10.34 -15.60
CA HIS A 49 17.94 -9.39 -14.81
C HIS A 49 17.48 -7.93 -14.98
N SER A 50 16.81 -7.62 -16.09
CA SER A 50 16.30 -6.27 -16.38
C SER A 50 14.90 -6.02 -15.82
N LEU A 51 14.20 -7.06 -15.38
CA LEU A 51 12.82 -6.97 -14.92
C LEU A 51 12.83 -6.37 -13.51
N PHE A 52 12.32 -5.16 -13.36
CA PHE A 52 12.29 -4.45 -12.07
C PHE A 52 10.89 -4.03 -11.64
N ASP A 53 9.90 -4.16 -12.53
CA ASP A 53 8.53 -3.69 -12.30
C ASP A 53 7.57 -4.88 -12.44
N ILE A 54 7.00 -5.32 -11.33
CA ILE A 54 6.26 -6.58 -11.22
C ILE A 54 4.88 -6.29 -10.63
N GLU A 55 3.87 -6.43 -11.48
CA GLU A 55 2.51 -6.00 -11.14
C GLU A 55 1.48 -7.11 -11.39
N PHE A 56 0.74 -7.43 -10.33
CA PHE A 56 -0.42 -8.30 -10.31
C PHE A 56 -1.63 -7.49 -9.89
N CYS A 57 -2.47 -7.07 -10.85
CA CYS A 57 -3.65 -6.25 -10.57
C CYS A 57 -4.94 -6.99 -10.91
N VAL A 58 -5.88 -7.06 -9.96
CA VAL A 58 -7.14 -7.80 -10.12
C VAL A 58 -6.87 -9.28 -10.43
N THR A 59 -6.29 -9.99 -9.47
CA THR A 59 -6.04 -11.44 -9.60
C THR A 59 -6.75 -12.21 -8.50
N ASN A 60 -6.67 -13.55 -8.54
CA ASN A 60 -7.13 -14.40 -7.45
C ASN A 60 -5.98 -14.87 -6.53
N LEU A 61 -4.79 -14.27 -6.64
CA LEU A 61 -3.63 -14.65 -5.83
C LEU A 61 -3.90 -14.45 -4.33
N ARG A 62 -3.52 -15.45 -3.52
CA ARG A 62 -3.70 -15.46 -2.06
C ARG A 62 -2.39 -15.50 -1.29
N SER A 63 -1.35 -16.02 -1.92
CA SER A 63 -0.04 -16.21 -1.33
C SER A 63 1.05 -16.03 -2.39
N ILE A 64 2.26 -15.76 -1.90
CA ILE A 64 3.50 -15.79 -2.66
C ILE A 64 4.39 -16.85 -1.98
N PRO A 65 5.21 -17.62 -2.73
CA PRO A 65 6.11 -18.59 -2.12
C PRO A 65 7.04 -18.00 -1.06
N ASP A 66 7.35 -18.80 -0.04
CA ASP A 66 8.16 -18.37 1.11
C ASP A 66 9.61 -18.07 0.74
N ASP A 67 10.09 -18.56 -0.39
CA ASP A 67 11.45 -18.41 -0.92
C ASP A 67 11.52 -17.51 -2.15
N VAL A 68 10.45 -16.74 -2.44
CA VAL A 68 10.41 -15.83 -3.59
C VAL A 68 11.55 -14.81 -3.57
N ASP A 69 12.08 -14.47 -2.39
CA ASP A 69 13.23 -13.57 -2.20
C ASP A 69 14.55 -14.12 -2.73
N THR A 70 14.60 -15.41 -3.04
CA THR A 70 15.73 -16.07 -3.72
C THR A 70 15.59 -16.09 -5.24
N ILE A 71 14.45 -15.61 -5.76
CA ILE A 71 14.05 -15.73 -7.16
C ILE A 71 13.80 -14.35 -7.77
N TRP A 72 12.91 -13.57 -7.15
CA TRP A 72 12.51 -12.25 -7.62
C TRP A 72 13.56 -11.19 -7.26
N PRO A 73 13.61 -10.08 -8.02
CA PRO A 73 14.66 -9.07 -7.91
C PRO A 73 14.50 -8.20 -6.65
N GLN A 74 15.61 -7.95 -5.95
CA GLN A 74 15.60 -7.00 -4.85
C GLN A 74 15.43 -5.55 -5.34
N GLY A 75 14.84 -4.68 -4.52
CA GLY A 75 14.70 -3.25 -4.84
C GLY A 75 13.66 -2.92 -5.91
N ALA A 76 12.99 -3.92 -6.48
CA ALA A 76 11.97 -3.78 -7.50
C ALA A 76 10.66 -3.17 -6.98
N TYR A 77 9.78 -2.83 -7.93
CA TYR A 77 8.40 -2.41 -7.66
C TYR A 77 7.48 -3.61 -7.65
N TYR A 78 6.65 -3.72 -6.61
CA TYR A 78 5.72 -4.83 -6.44
C TYR A 78 4.33 -4.32 -6.16
N TYR A 79 3.45 -4.41 -7.17
CA TYR A 79 2.05 -4.03 -7.02
C TYR A 79 1.19 -5.29 -7.07
N LEU A 80 0.74 -5.77 -5.90
CA LEU A 80 -0.15 -6.91 -5.76
C LEU A 80 -1.52 -6.40 -5.36
N GLU A 81 -2.21 -5.77 -6.31
CA GLU A 81 -3.42 -4.99 -6.06
C GLU A 81 -4.70 -5.76 -6.41
N ARG A 82 -5.77 -5.51 -5.65
CA ARG A 82 -7.10 -6.13 -5.85
C ARG A 82 -7.04 -7.65 -6.00
N SER A 83 -6.19 -8.28 -5.21
CA SER A 83 -6.05 -9.73 -5.17
C SER A 83 -6.79 -10.29 -3.94
N GLN A 84 -6.29 -11.35 -3.31
CA GLN A 84 -6.97 -12.01 -2.19
C GLN A 84 -6.05 -12.20 -0.96
N PHE A 85 -5.02 -11.36 -0.83
CA PHE A 85 -4.08 -11.41 0.29
C PHE A 85 -4.70 -10.93 1.61
N GLU A 86 -4.47 -11.68 2.69
CA GLU A 86 -4.91 -11.34 4.06
C GLU A 86 -3.80 -10.72 4.91
N ALA A 87 -2.54 -10.88 4.48
CA ALA A 87 -1.34 -10.28 5.03
C ALA A 87 -0.32 -10.01 3.91
N ILE A 88 0.65 -9.13 4.13
CA ILE A 88 1.81 -8.99 3.24
C ILE A 88 2.76 -10.17 3.50
N PRO A 89 3.10 -10.99 2.48
CA PRO A 89 4.05 -12.08 2.64
C PRO A 89 5.42 -11.61 3.15
N PRO A 90 6.00 -12.21 4.21
CA PRO A 90 7.32 -11.82 4.70
C PRO A 90 8.43 -11.97 3.65
N SER A 91 8.29 -12.95 2.74
CA SER A 91 9.24 -13.15 1.64
C SER A 91 9.28 -11.96 0.67
N LEU A 92 8.15 -11.28 0.45
CA LEU A 92 8.14 -10.03 -0.31
C LEU A 92 8.83 -8.88 0.41
N LEU A 93 8.75 -8.80 1.75
CA LEU A 93 9.44 -7.76 2.51
C LEU A 93 10.97 -7.94 2.47
N ARG A 94 11.46 -9.19 2.42
CA ARG A 94 12.90 -9.50 2.30
C ARG A 94 13.50 -9.12 0.94
N LEU A 95 12.67 -8.85 -0.07
CA LEU A 95 13.13 -8.29 -1.35
C LEU A 95 13.54 -6.82 -1.25
N SER A 96 13.33 -6.15 -0.11
CA SER A 96 13.58 -4.72 0.08
C SER A 96 12.96 -3.86 -1.04
N PRO A 97 11.66 -4.00 -1.32
CA PRO A 97 11.00 -3.26 -2.40
C PRO A 97 11.10 -1.75 -2.19
N ASN A 98 11.32 -0.99 -3.27
CA ASN A 98 11.27 0.48 -3.18
C ASN A 98 9.82 1.01 -3.16
N GLN A 99 8.93 0.34 -3.91
CA GLN A 99 7.50 0.61 -3.92
C GLN A 99 6.71 -0.68 -3.73
N LEU A 100 5.77 -0.66 -2.79
CA LEU A 100 4.94 -1.80 -2.45
C LEU A 100 3.47 -1.40 -2.38
N SER A 101 2.64 -2.05 -3.19
CA SER A 101 1.19 -1.86 -3.14
C SER A 101 0.45 -3.17 -2.89
N PHE A 102 -0.36 -3.15 -1.85
CA PHE A 102 -1.36 -4.17 -1.52
C PHE A 102 -2.77 -3.56 -1.50
N ALA A 103 -2.99 -2.50 -2.28
CA ALA A 103 -4.28 -1.82 -2.32
C ALA A 103 -5.40 -2.75 -2.80
N GLY A 104 -6.56 -2.70 -2.13
CA GLY A 104 -7.74 -3.46 -2.53
C GLY A 104 -7.69 -4.95 -2.19
N ASN A 105 -6.83 -5.39 -1.26
CA ASN A 105 -6.79 -6.76 -0.75
C ASN A 105 -7.70 -6.94 0.48
N ARG A 106 -7.37 -7.89 1.35
CA ARG A 106 -8.12 -8.27 2.55
C ARG A 106 -7.26 -8.16 3.81
N LEU A 107 -6.32 -7.21 3.85
CA LEU A 107 -5.47 -7.02 5.03
C LEU A 107 -6.34 -6.65 6.24
N HIS A 108 -6.20 -7.42 7.32
CA HIS A 108 -6.96 -7.24 8.57
C HIS A 108 -6.28 -6.32 9.58
N GLU A 109 -4.99 -6.04 9.39
CA GLU A 109 -4.18 -5.19 10.27
C GLU A 109 -3.23 -4.33 9.44
N PHE A 110 -2.79 -3.21 10.03
CA PHE A 110 -1.76 -2.37 9.42
C PHE A 110 -0.39 -3.08 9.43
N PRO A 111 0.36 -3.11 8.31
CA PRO A 111 1.60 -3.87 8.21
C PRO A 111 2.79 -3.09 8.79
N PHE A 112 2.89 -3.01 10.13
CA PHE A 112 4.00 -2.30 10.80
C PHE A 112 5.39 -2.85 10.44
N ASP A 113 5.50 -4.13 10.09
CA ASP A 113 6.76 -4.75 9.68
C ASP A 113 7.34 -4.13 8.39
N ALA A 114 6.50 -3.46 7.59
CA ALA A 114 6.96 -2.71 6.42
C ALA A 114 7.90 -1.55 6.78
N PHE A 115 7.82 -1.00 8.00
CA PHE A 115 8.73 0.07 8.45
C PHE A 115 10.17 -0.41 8.65
N GLN A 116 10.40 -1.73 8.74
CA GLN A 116 11.73 -2.31 8.86
C GLN A 116 12.38 -2.60 7.50
N VAL A 117 11.65 -2.35 6.40
CA VAL A 117 12.15 -2.59 5.04
C VAL A 117 13.02 -1.41 4.60
N GLU A 118 14.31 -1.67 4.43
CA GLU A 118 15.24 -0.66 3.92
C GLU A 118 14.86 -0.22 2.51
N GLY A 119 14.81 1.09 2.28
CA GLY A 119 14.54 1.67 0.96
C GLY A 119 13.08 1.66 0.49
N LEU A 120 12.14 1.13 1.28
CA LEU A 120 10.72 1.21 0.98
C LEU A 120 10.22 2.65 1.15
N ALA A 121 10.05 3.35 0.02
CA ALA A 121 9.64 4.75 -0.01
C ALA A 121 8.13 4.92 -0.19
N HIS A 122 7.47 4.02 -0.92
CA HIS A 122 6.02 4.09 -1.17
C HIS A 122 5.32 2.82 -0.68
N LEU A 123 4.39 2.99 0.27
CA LEU A 123 3.54 1.92 0.77
C LEU A 123 2.07 2.27 0.50
N ASN A 124 1.38 1.42 -0.26
CA ASN A 124 -0.04 1.56 -0.51
C ASN A 124 -0.83 0.36 0.04
N VAL A 125 -1.69 0.66 1.01
CA VAL A 125 -2.55 -0.29 1.71
C VAL A 125 -4.01 0.16 1.69
N GLY A 126 -4.38 1.09 0.81
CA GLY A 126 -5.75 1.57 0.66
C GLY A 126 -6.74 0.46 0.29
N ALA A 127 -8.03 0.69 0.55
CA ALA A 127 -9.12 -0.27 0.28
C ALA A 127 -8.91 -1.68 0.89
N ASN A 128 -8.34 -1.76 2.09
CA ASN A 128 -8.24 -2.99 2.88
C ASN A 128 -9.28 -3.04 4.02
N LEU A 129 -9.23 -4.06 4.88
CA LEU A 129 -10.30 -4.35 5.85
C LEU A 129 -10.07 -3.80 7.25
N PHE A 130 -8.86 -3.35 7.59
CA PHE A 130 -8.62 -2.71 8.88
C PHE A 130 -9.26 -1.32 8.94
N SER A 131 -9.82 -0.98 10.10
CA SER A 131 -10.45 0.33 10.34
C SER A 131 -9.68 1.20 11.34
N THR A 132 -8.57 0.66 11.85
CA THR A 132 -7.74 1.30 12.88
C THR A 132 -6.29 1.24 12.48
N LEU A 133 -5.57 2.33 12.77
CA LEU A 133 -4.12 2.43 12.63
C LEU A 133 -3.41 2.27 13.99
N PHE A 134 -4.16 2.10 15.08
CA PHE A 134 -3.58 1.86 16.40
C PHE A 134 -2.94 0.48 16.42
N PRO A 135 -1.68 0.35 16.88
CA PRO A 135 -1.04 -0.95 17.04
C PRO A 135 -1.86 -1.88 17.95
N PRO A 136 -1.94 -3.19 17.65
CA PRO A 136 -2.57 -4.14 18.56
C PRO A 136 -1.70 -4.36 19.81
N PRO A 137 -2.29 -4.62 20.99
CA PRO A 137 -1.56 -4.95 22.20
C PRO A 137 -0.57 -6.11 21.99
N PRO A 138 0.59 -6.12 22.68
CA PRO A 138 0.99 -5.18 23.73
C PRO A 138 1.59 -3.87 23.21
N ARG A 139 1.71 -3.70 21.88
CA ARG A 139 2.22 -2.46 21.29
C ARG A 139 1.19 -1.35 21.43
N ASN A 140 1.66 -0.15 21.74
CA ASN A 140 0.88 1.08 21.77
C ASN A 140 1.39 2.06 20.70
N SER A 141 0.64 3.14 20.44
CA SER A 141 1.02 4.14 19.43
C SER A 141 2.38 4.80 19.68
N SER A 142 2.84 4.83 20.94
CA SER A 142 4.13 5.43 21.31
C SER A 142 5.32 4.46 21.13
N ASP A 143 5.06 3.16 20.93
CA ASP A 143 6.12 2.15 20.74
C ASP A 143 6.65 2.10 19.30
N VAL A 144 5.96 2.76 18.36
CA VAL A 144 6.44 2.95 17.00
C VAL A 144 7.32 4.19 16.99
N GLU A 145 8.63 3.97 17.13
CA GLU A 145 9.64 5.03 17.21
C GLU A 145 10.26 5.37 15.85
N ASP A 146 10.14 4.47 14.87
CA ASP A 146 10.70 4.62 13.53
C ASP A 146 9.71 4.11 12.46
N ILE A 147 9.63 4.87 11.36
CA ILE A 147 8.85 4.59 10.15
C ILE A 147 9.76 4.21 8.97
N GLY A 148 11.07 4.10 9.20
CA GLY A 148 12.08 3.74 8.22
C GLY A 148 12.21 4.77 7.09
N ALA A 149 12.28 4.24 5.87
CA ALA A 149 12.44 5.01 4.64
C ALA A 149 11.10 5.49 4.03
N ILE A 150 9.95 5.22 4.66
CA ILE A 150 8.65 5.55 4.10
C ILE A 150 8.54 7.06 3.86
N GLU A 151 8.30 7.42 2.61
CA GLU A 151 8.02 8.78 2.17
C GLU A 151 6.52 8.93 1.92
N TYR A 152 5.86 7.96 1.29
CA TYR A 152 4.45 8.03 0.97
C TYR A 152 3.68 6.85 1.53
N LEU A 153 2.58 7.16 2.24
CA LEU A 153 1.66 6.19 2.81
C LEU A 153 0.25 6.44 2.29
N TYR A 154 -0.26 5.48 1.51
CA TYR A 154 -1.58 5.53 0.91
C TYR A 154 -2.54 4.61 1.67
N MET A 155 -3.59 5.20 2.23
CA MET A 155 -4.62 4.55 3.05
C MET A 155 -6.02 5.03 2.63
N ASN A 156 -6.18 5.28 1.33
CA ASN A 156 -7.45 5.72 0.73
C ASN A 156 -8.53 4.65 0.88
N ASP A 157 -9.80 5.05 0.87
CA ASP A 157 -10.95 4.11 0.83
C ASP A 157 -11.01 3.15 2.03
N MET A 158 -10.68 3.65 3.22
CA MET A 158 -10.66 2.87 4.46
C MET A 158 -11.58 3.48 5.52
N ALA A 159 -12.02 2.68 6.49
CA ALA A 159 -12.86 3.12 7.59
C ALA A 159 -12.07 3.81 8.73
N ILE A 160 -11.08 4.63 8.39
CA ILE A 160 -10.19 5.32 9.35
C ILE A 160 -10.89 6.58 9.88
N HIS A 161 -11.04 6.68 11.20
CA HIS A 161 -11.70 7.81 11.88
C HIS A 161 -10.74 8.69 12.68
N ALA A 162 -9.58 8.15 13.06
CA ALA A 162 -8.63 8.84 13.91
C ALA A 162 -7.21 8.43 13.57
N LEU A 163 -6.29 9.35 13.80
CA LEU A 163 -4.87 9.17 13.53
C LEU A 163 -4.13 8.92 14.85
N PRO A 164 -3.40 7.80 14.98
CA PRO A 164 -2.59 7.49 16.15
C PRO A 164 -1.31 8.32 16.17
N ARG A 165 -0.70 8.43 17.35
CA ARG A 165 0.49 9.26 17.60
C ARG A 165 1.68 8.93 16.71
N TRP A 166 1.91 7.66 16.37
CA TRP A 166 3.04 7.28 15.52
C TRP A 166 3.05 7.99 14.16
N LEU A 167 1.88 8.37 13.65
CA LEU A 167 1.77 9.05 12.36
C LEU A 167 2.39 10.46 12.42
N ASP A 168 2.59 11.03 13.61
CA ASP A 168 3.32 12.28 13.80
C ASP A 168 4.77 12.17 13.29
N LEU A 169 5.37 10.98 13.28
CA LEU A 169 6.70 10.76 12.69
C LEU A 169 6.69 11.08 11.20
N MET A 170 5.65 10.67 10.47
CA MET A 170 5.48 10.99 9.05
C MET A 170 5.14 12.46 8.84
N LEU A 171 4.16 12.96 9.60
CA LEU A 171 3.64 14.33 9.43
C LEU A 171 4.72 15.37 9.74
N ASN A 172 5.57 15.14 10.75
CA ASN A 172 6.65 16.07 11.08
C ASN A 172 7.86 15.95 10.16
N ARG A 173 8.13 14.78 9.55
CA ARG A 173 9.29 14.57 8.67
C ARG A 173 9.34 15.57 7.50
N PHE A 174 8.17 15.91 6.96
CA PHE A 174 8.04 16.77 5.79
C PHE A 174 7.24 18.05 6.07
N ARG A 175 7.01 18.37 7.34
CA ARG A 175 6.30 19.60 7.73
C ARG A 175 7.06 20.83 7.24
N GLY A 176 6.39 21.67 6.46
CA GLY A 176 6.97 22.87 5.87
C GLY A 176 7.81 22.63 4.60
N VAL A 177 7.78 21.42 4.04
CA VAL A 177 8.31 21.14 2.70
C VAL A 177 7.17 21.37 1.70
N ASP A 178 7.28 22.45 0.91
CA ASP A 178 6.24 22.83 -0.05
C ASP A 178 5.93 21.70 -1.06
N ALA A 179 4.63 21.50 -1.33
CA ALA A 179 4.10 20.56 -2.33
C ALA A 179 4.41 19.06 -2.08
N PHE A 180 4.88 18.69 -0.88
CA PHE A 180 5.19 17.31 -0.51
C PHE A 180 4.14 16.84 0.51
N ILE A 181 3.13 16.07 0.06
CA ILE A 181 2.06 15.52 0.91
C ILE A 181 2.16 13.99 0.97
N HIS A 182 2.39 13.46 2.18
CA HIS A 182 2.93 12.10 2.41
C HIS A 182 1.91 11.10 2.92
N VAL A 183 0.83 11.58 3.50
CA VAL A 183 -0.23 10.75 4.06
C VAL A 183 -1.47 10.96 3.22
N ILE A 184 -1.86 9.93 2.49
CA ILE A 184 -3.02 9.97 1.60
C ILE A 184 -4.16 9.19 2.24
N LEU A 185 -5.23 9.90 2.58
CA LEU A 185 -6.38 9.39 3.35
C LEU A 185 -7.71 9.67 2.63
N THR A 186 -7.66 9.84 1.32
CA THR A 186 -8.84 10.23 0.54
C THR A 186 -9.96 9.20 0.68
N ARG A 187 -11.22 9.67 0.80
CA ARG A 187 -12.42 8.83 1.00
C ARG A 187 -12.37 8.01 2.30
N THR A 188 -11.84 8.60 3.36
CA THR A 188 -11.94 8.07 4.74
C THR A 188 -12.86 8.97 5.59
N PRO A 189 -13.52 8.42 6.63
CA PRO A 189 -14.27 9.23 7.60
C PRO A 189 -13.43 10.35 8.24
N PHE A 190 -12.14 10.12 8.47
CA PHE A 190 -11.23 11.14 8.97
C PHE A 190 -11.17 12.39 8.07
N CYS A 191 -11.10 12.22 6.75
CA CYS A 191 -11.11 13.35 5.82
C CYS A 191 -12.46 14.12 5.81
N GLU A 192 -13.58 13.45 6.09
CA GLU A 192 -14.87 14.12 6.29
C GLU A 192 -14.87 14.95 7.57
N LEU A 193 -14.31 14.41 8.66
CA LEU A 193 -14.14 15.13 9.93
C LEU A 193 -13.25 16.37 9.74
N MET A 194 -12.12 16.25 9.03
CA MET A 194 -11.27 17.41 8.71
C MET A 194 -12.05 18.50 7.95
N ALA A 195 -12.87 18.12 6.96
CA ALA A 195 -13.69 19.07 6.22
C ALA A 195 -14.74 19.76 7.11
N ALA A 196 -15.34 19.01 8.05
CA ALA A 196 -16.31 19.53 9.02
C ALA A 196 -15.67 20.47 10.06
N VAL A 197 -14.44 20.21 10.51
CA VAL A 197 -13.71 21.14 11.39
C VAL A 197 -13.37 22.42 10.62
N ARG A 198 -12.89 22.30 9.37
CA ARG A 198 -12.55 23.46 8.54
C ARG A 198 -13.75 24.38 8.26
N ASN A 199 -14.92 23.81 8.01
CA ASN A 199 -16.13 24.61 7.73
C ASN A 199 -16.88 25.06 8.99
N GLY A 200 -16.42 24.67 10.19
CA GLY A 200 -17.02 25.04 11.46
C GLY A 200 -18.26 24.23 11.85
N SER A 201 -18.63 23.20 11.07
CA SER A 201 -19.73 22.29 11.43
C SER A 201 -19.37 21.37 12.60
N LEU A 202 -18.07 21.18 12.85
CA LEU A 202 -17.54 20.43 13.98
C LEU A 202 -16.53 21.31 14.74
N ALA A 203 -16.66 21.40 16.07
CA ALA A 203 -15.78 22.24 16.88
C ALA A 203 -14.36 21.64 17.06
N ALA A 204 -14.28 20.31 17.19
CA ALA A 204 -13.04 19.56 17.37
C ALA A 204 -13.24 18.10 16.94
N PHE A 205 -12.15 17.38 16.65
CA PHE A 205 -12.23 15.96 16.30
C PHE A 205 -12.73 15.11 17.48
N PRO A 206 -13.55 14.07 17.24
CA PRO A 206 -13.92 13.12 18.26
C PRO A 206 -12.72 12.26 18.65
N LEU A 207 -12.50 12.10 19.96
CA LEU A 207 -11.52 11.15 20.48
C LEU A 207 -12.08 9.71 20.39
N PRO A 208 -11.32 8.74 19.87
CA PRO A 208 -11.72 7.34 19.91
C PRO A 208 -11.89 6.81 21.33
N ASN A 209 -12.86 5.92 21.52
CA ASN A 209 -13.10 5.28 22.81
C ASN A 209 -11.85 4.54 23.30
N GLY A 210 -11.51 4.72 24.58
CA GLY A 210 -10.35 4.06 25.20
C GLY A 210 -9.00 4.67 24.84
N THR A 211 -8.97 5.80 24.12
CA THR A 211 -7.74 6.56 23.83
C THR A 211 -7.67 7.84 24.65
N THR A 212 -6.45 8.31 24.90
CA THR A 212 -6.14 9.60 25.51
C THR A 212 -5.57 10.56 24.46
N PRO A 213 -5.50 11.87 24.75
CA PRO A 213 -4.82 12.83 23.87
C PRO A 213 -3.34 12.50 23.57
N HIS A 214 -2.70 11.64 24.37
CA HIS A 214 -1.32 11.19 24.14
C HIS A 214 -1.22 9.99 23.19
N ASP A 215 -2.35 9.35 22.86
CA ASP A 215 -2.38 8.19 21.97
C ASP A 215 -2.62 8.58 20.51
N VAL A 216 -3.13 9.79 20.29
CA VAL A 216 -3.53 10.34 18.99
C VAL A 216 -2.49 11.33 18.45
N SER A 217 -2.52 11.52 17.13
CA SER A 217 -1.71 12.52 16.42
C SER A 217 -2.06 13.94 16.86
N PHE A 218 -1.09 14.87 16.79
CA PHE A 218 -1.35 16.30 17.05
C PHE A 218 -2.46 16.89 16.16
N VAL A 219 -2.66 16.34 14.95
CA VAL A 219 -3.72 16.79 14.03
C VAL A 219 -5.11 16.59 14.64
N MET A 220 -5.30 15.59 15.50
CA MET A 220 -6.58 15.34 16.18
C MET A 220 -6.95 16.45 17.19
N ASN A 221 -5.99 17.30 17.57
CA ASN A 221 -6.23 18.43 18.47
C ASN A 221 -6.38 19.76 17.72
N MET A 222 -6.18 19.78 16.40
CA MET A 222 -6.26 21.00 15.61
C MET A 222 -7.71 21.50 15.51
N THR A 223 -7.84 22.82 15.49
CA THR A 223 -9.11 23.54 15.38
C THR A 223 -9.23 24.21 14.01
N GLN A 224 -10.37 24.85 13.75
CA GLN A 224 -10.65 25.49 12.45
C GLN A 224 -9.50 26.37 11.89
N PRO A 225 -8.82 27.23 12.67
CA PRO A 225 -7.74 28.08 12.16
C PRO A 225 -6.51 27.30 11.66
N GLU A 226 -6.30 26.08 12.16
CA GLU A 226 -5.13 25.23 11.85
C GLU A 226 -5.40 24.27 10.69
N MET A 227 -6.64 24.21 10.19
CA MET A 227 -7.01 23.24 9.16
C MET A 227 -6.30 23.43 7.83
N THR A 228 -5.85 24.64 7.49
CA THR A 228 -5.02 24.85 6.30
C THR A 228 -3.75 24.00 6.37
N GLU A 229 -3.03 24.07 7.49
CA GLU A 229 -1.83 23.26 7.73
C GLU A 229 -2.16 21.77 7.71
N ALA A 230 -3.26 21.35 8.33
CA ALA A 230 -3.65 19.94 8.30
C ALA A 230 -3.84 19.41 6.87
N PHE A 231 -4.42 20.22 5.96
CA PHE A 231 -4.58 19.86 4.55
C PHE A 231 -3.28 19.94 3.73
N ASP A 232 -2.25 20.64 4.22
CA ASP A 232 -0.91 20.61 3.64
C ASP A 232 -0.14 19.35 4.06
N LEU A 233 -0.48 18.76 5.21
CA LEU A 233 0.13 17.54 5.73
C LEU A 233 -0.57 16.26 5.24
N ILE A 234 -1.88 16.32 4.99
CA ILE A 234 -2.73 15.16 4.69
C ILE A 234 -3.52 15.38 3.41
N ASN A 235 -3.38 14.43 2.47
CA ASN A 235 -4.08 14.48 1.20
C ASN A 235 -5.44 13.77 1.29
N CYS A 236 -6.50 14.57 1.27
CA CYS A 236 -7.89 14.12 1.23
C CYS A 236 -8.54 14.23 -0.17
N ARG A 237 -7.76 14.47 -1.23
CA ARG A 237 -8.25 14.74 -2.59
C ARG A 237 -7.57 13.91 -3.68
N TYR A 238 -6.80 12.90 -3.29
CA TYR A 238 -6.13 12.01 -4.22
C TYR A 238 -7.15 11.11 -4.94
N ASN A 239 -7.07 11.08 -6.26
CA ASN A 239 -8.15 10.52 -7.09
C ASN A 239 -8.10 8.99 -7.18
N ASP A 240 -6.92 8.41 -7.03
CA ASP A 240 -6.71 6.98 -7.26
C ASP A 240 -6.50 6.22 -5.96
N THR A 241 -6.76 4.92 -6.01
CA THR A 241 -6.48 4.00 -4.89
C THR A 241 -5.34 3.06 -5.25
N LEU A 242 -5.18 2.80 -6.54
CA LEU A 242 -4.25 1.84 -7.11
C LEU A 242 -3.06 2.60 -7.70
N PHE A 243 -1.88 2.01 -7.63
CA PHE A 243 -0.72 2.45 -8.39
C PHE A 243 -0.83 2.00 -9.84
N TYR A 244 -1.34 0.78 -10.10
CA TYR A 244 -1.65 0.39 -11.47
C TYR A 244 -2.84 1.21 -11.99
N PRO A 245 -2.75 1.86 -13.18
CA PRO A 245 -3.79 2.72 -13.72
C PRO A 245 -4.96 1.90 -14.32
N LEU A 246 -5.57 1.03 -13.52
CA LEU A 246 -6.57 0.05 -13.95
C LEU A 246 -7.73 0.66 -14.75
N ARG A 247 -8.24 1.84 -14.35
CA ARG A 247 -9.34 2.51 -15.06
C ARG A 247 -8.93 2.92 -16.48
N PHE A 248 -7.71 3.39 -16.64
CA PHE A 248 -7.18 3.75 -17.96
C PHE A 248 -7.01 2.48 -18.80
N GLU A 249 -6.41 1.44 -18.23
CA GLU A 249 -6.17 0.17 -18.91
C GLU A 249 -7.48 -0.54 -19.30
N ASP A 250 -8.51 -0.49 -18.47
CA ASP A 250 -9.85 -0.98 -18.82
C ASP A 250 -10.49 -0.23 -19.99
N GLN A 251 -10.14 1.04 -20.20
CA GLN A 251 -10.68 1.82 -21.33
C GLN A 251 -9.98 1.50 -22.66
N TRP A 252 -8.69 1.15 -22.62
CA TRP A 252 -7.85 1.07 -23.82
C TRP A 252 -7.36 -0.35 -24.16
N SER A 253 -7.20 -1.21 -23.15
CA SER A 253 -6.66 -2.56 -23.26
C SER A 253 -7.73 -3.65 -23.13
N ALA A 254 -8.97 -3.29 -22.74
CA ALA A 254 -10.09 -4.20 -22.85
C ALA A 254 -10.38 -4.49 -24.32
N LEU A 255 -9.87 -5.63 -24.80
CA LEU A 255 -10.31 -6.21 -26.07
C LEU A 255 -11.83 -6.34 -26.00
N THR A 256 -12.51 -5.63 -26.90
CA THR A 256 -13.97 -5.71 -27.07
C THR A 256 -14.40 -7.06 -27.62
#